data_AF-A0AAY4ATX7-F1
#
_entry.id   AF-A0AAY4ATX7-F1
#
_cell.length_a   1.000
_cell.length_b   1.000
_cell.length_c   1.000
_cell.angle_alpha   90.00
_cell.angle_beta   90.00
_cell.angle_gamma   90.00
#
_symmetry.space_group_name_H-M   'P 1'
#
loop_
_entity.id
_entity.type
_entity.pdbx_description
1 polymer ?
#
loop_
_entity_poly.entity_id
_entity_poly.type
_entity_poly.pdbx_seq_one_letter_code
_entity_poly.pdbx_strand_id
1 'polypeptide(L)'
;MRVIISLLFLLFSTFRALSLNNQSNPLNTKKEIPVQDINAELQYLRNTVHYLRDTMLAQEVQLENVKTNLKDPEDMVLDLRLDFKVLERENAAQDVEIKTMKDEVENMKKENADAVLSDVQKDLENLKMENAALVAELTALKIQMDDNEQNVENLTHQNAEQAAELKAVKNQIEDLQQKNSEIGGLKTRLTSVETKVEKLNNMNAGGKVAFSAALTFNTEYVQAGPSEMNLVFRNIITNVGNAYSSNTGFFTAPVKGVYFFRFTVADILSSRTMYTALYRNQQRIMLLGEYDMDHHVSYLVGGVTLQLE
;
A
#
# COMPACT_ATOMS: atom_id res chain seq x y z
N MET A 1 103.58 4.19 -8.56
CA MET A 1 104.46 3.04 -8.85
C MET A 1 104.00 2.50 -10.20
N ARG A 2 104.50 2.99 -11.36
CA ARG A 2 105.68 2.53 -12.15
C ARG A 2 105.72 0.98 -12.27
N VAL A 3 105.91 0.37 -13.44
CA VAL A 3 107.16 0.35 -14.22
C VAL A 3 106.95 -0.27 -15.62
N ILE A 4 107.75 0.21 -16.58
CA ILE A 4 108.10 -0.29 -17.94
C ILE A 4 109.40 -1.11 -17.86
N ILE A 5 109.56 -2.21 -18.61
CA ILE A 5 110.84 -2.78 -19.18
C ILE A 5 110.42 -3.61 -20.43
N SER A 6 110.82 -3.40 -21.69
CA SER A 6 112.11 -3.35 -22.43
C SER A 6 112.63 -4.68 -23.02
N LEU A 7 112.90 -4.61 -24.34
CA LEU A 7 113.83 -5.36 -25.23
C LEU A 7 113.68 -6.87 -25.51
N LEU A 8 113.58 -7.23 -26.80
CA LEU A 8 114.62 -8.00 -27.51
C LEU A 8 114.49 -7.94 -29.05
N PHE A 9 115.63 -7.77 -29.72
CA PHE A 9 115.90 -7.86 -31.17
C PHE A 9 116.38 -9.28 -31.54
N LEU A 10 116.14 -9.73 -32.78
CA LEU A 10 116.98 -10.58 -33.66
C LEU A 10 116.19 -10.78 -34.98
N LEU A 11 116.71 -10.95 -36.21
CA LEU A 11 117.94 -10.68 -36.97
C LEU A 11 117.89 -11.62 -38.21
N PHE A 12 118.65 -11.26 -39.27
CA PHE A 12 118.97 -12.00 -40.52
C PHE A 12 117.92 -11.93 -41.66
N SER A 13 118.09 -11.06 -42.67
CA SER A 13 119.05 -11.06 -43.82
C SER A 13 118.62 -11.99 -44.96
N THR A 14 118.45 -11.54 -46.21
CA THR A 14 119.51 -11.21 -47.19
C THR A 14 119.08 -10.02 -48.07
N PHE A 15 119.74 -8.86 -48.04
CA PHE A 15 120.88 -8.42 -48.87
C PHE A 15 120.78 -8.72 -50.37
N ARG A 16 120.60 -7.68 -51.21
CA ARG A 16 121.65 -7.09 -52.08
C ARG A 16 121.01 -6.11 -53.08
N ALA A 17 121.00 -4.81 -52.76
CA ALA A 17 121.05 -3.76 -53.78
C ALA A 17 122.42 -3.12 -53.66
N LEU A 18 123.25 -3.46 -54.64
CA LEU A 18 124.63 -3.05 -54.78
C LEU A 18 124.64 -1.56 -55.16
N SER A 19 125.08 -0.71 -54.23
CA SER A 19 125.80 0.50 -54.57
C SER A 19 127.28 0.12 -54.72
N LEU A 20 127.83 0.29 -55.92
CA LEU A 20 129.22 0.72 -56.09
C LEU A 20 129.10 2.15 -56.60
N ASN A 21 129.29 3.16 -55.76
CA ASN A 21 130.58 3.60 -55.24
C ASN A 21 131.56 3.94 -56.38
N ASN A 22 131.88 5.22 -56.50
CA ASN A 22 133.28 5.58 -56.40
C ASN A 22 133.41 6.94 -55.70
N GLN A 23 133.68 6.89 -54.41
CA GLN A 23 134.41 7.94 -53.70
C GLN A 23 135.90 7.89 -54.06
N SER A 24 136.53 9.03 -54.33
CA SER A 24 137.77 9.49 -53.66
C SER A 24 138.24 10.81 -54.32
N ASN A 25 138.30 11.93 -53.61
CA ASN A 25 139.37 12.42 -52.71
C ASN A 25 140.49 13.17 -53.49
N PRO A 26 141.46 13.84 -52.83
CA PRO A 26 141.74 15.28 -52.96
C PRO A 26 143.16 15.55 -53.53
N LEU A 27 143.75 16.72 -53.20
CA LEU A 27 145.16 17.17 -53.36
C LEU A 27 145.43 18.06 -54.58
N ASN A 28 145.71 19.35 -54.38
CA ASN A 28 146.95 19.93 -53.82
C ASN A 28 148.17 19.73 -54.73
N THR A 29 148.64 20.85 -55.27
CA THR A 29 150.03 21.19 -55.63
C THR A 29 150.87 20.18 -56.44
N LYS A 30 151.01 20.50 -57.74
CA LYS A 30 152.27 20.66 -58.51
C LYS A 30 153.31 19.52 -58.46
N LYS A 31 153.35 18.65 -59.48
CA LYS A 31 154.51 18.42 -60.39
C LYS A 31 154.26 17.31 -61.45
N GLU A 32 154.18 17.75 -62.71
CA GLU A 32 154.58 17.20 -64.03
C GLU A 32 154.60 15.68 -64.44
N ILE A 33 153.80 15.39 -65.51
CA ILE A 33 154.05 14.69 -66.83
C ILE A 33 154.32 13.14 -66.85
N PRO A 34 153.98 12.31 -67.90
CA PRO A 34 153.30 12.46 -69.25
C PRO A 34 152.05 11.53 -69.49
N VAL A 35 150.98 11.77 -70.29
CA VAL A 35 150.64 12.08 -71.72
C VAL A 35 150.58 10.90 -72.72
N GLN A 36 149.82 9.80 -72.45
CA GLN A 36 149.48 8.85 -73.54
C GLN A 36 148.16 8.01 -73.49
N ASP A 37 147.17 8.22 -72.59
CA ASP A 37 145.97 7.32 -72.59
C ASP A 37 144.56 7.94 -72.31
N ILE A 38 144.36 9.25 -72.52
CA ILE A 38 143.08 9.96 -72.25
C ILE A 38 141.93 9.56 -73.21
N ASN A 39 142.22 8.95 -74.36
CA ASN A 39 141.22 8.74 -75.42
C ASN A 39 140.28 7.54 -75.14
N ALA A 40 140.72 6.55 -74.38
CA ALA A 40 139.93 5.36 -74.04
C ALA A 40 138.82 5.68 -73.00
N GLU A 41 139.11 6.52 -72.01
CA GLU A 41 138.13 6.94 -70.99
C GLU A 41 137.00 7.80 -71.56
N LEU A 42 137.30 8.72 -72.50
CA LEU A 42 136.28 9.56 -73.14
C LEU A 42 135.27 8.73 -73.96
N GLN A 43 135.70 7.62 -74.55
CA GLN A 43 134.84 6.75 -75.35
C GLN A 43 133.92 5.91 -74.46
N TYR A 44 134.44 5.41 -73.32
CA TYR A 44 133.64 4.73 -72.31
C TYR A 44 132.56 5.65 -71.74
N LEU A 45 132.94 6.88 -71.37
CA LEU A 45 132.00 7.86 -70.80
C LEU A 45 130.88 8.25 -71.79
N ARG A 46 131.20 8.39 -73.08
CA ARG A 46 130.20 8.66 -74.13
C ARG A 46 129.17 7.53 -74.24
N ASN A 47 129.61 6.27 -74.17
CA ASN A 47 128.71 5.11 -74.23
C ASN A 47 127.82 5.03 -72.98
N THR A 48 128.37 5.32 -71.79
CA THR A 48 127.58 5.36 -70.56
C THR A 48 126.53 6.47 -70.58
N VAL A 49 126.86 7.66 -71.10
CA VAL A 49 125.90 8.76 -71.25
C VAL A 49 124.78 8.43 -72.24
N HIS A 50 125.09 7.72 -73.33
CA HIS A 50 124.07 7.24 -74.26
C HIS A 50 123.14 6.20 -73.61
N TYR A 51 123.71 5.22 -72.91
CA TYR A 51 122.93 4.22 -72.17
C TYR A 51 122.04 4.85 -71.09
N LEU A 52 122.57 5.84 -70.35
CA LEU A 52 121.81 6.60 -69.36
C LEU A 52 120.69 7.42 -70.00
N ARG A 53 120.92 8.06 -71.16
CA ARG A 53 119.87 8.80 -71.88
C ARG A 53 118.74 7.89 -72.34
N ASP A 54 119.09 6.74 -72.93
CA ASP A 54 118.10 5.81 -73.46
C ASP A 54 117.28 5.16 -72.33
N THR A 55 117.91 4.86 -71.19
CA THR A 55 117.19 4.41 -69.99
C THR A 55 116.32 5.51 -69.36
N MET A 56 116.75 6.77 -69.39
CA MET A 56 115.95 7.91 -68.91
C MET A 56 114.71 8.15 -69.79
N LEU A 57 114.85 8.06 -71.12
CA LEU A 57 113.73 8.14 -72.06
C LEU A 57 112.75 6.97 -71.89
N ALA A 58 113.26 5.75 -71.66
CA ALA A 58 112.42 4.60 -71.36
C ALA A 58 111.66 4.77 -70.03
N GLN A 59 112.29 5.38 -69.02
CA GLN A 59 111.63 5.73 -67.77
C GLN A 59 110.56 6.82 -67.95
N GLU A 60 110.79 7.84 -68.78
CA GLU A 60 109.78 8.86 -69.10
C GLU A 60 108.54 8.24 -69.78
N VAL A 61 108.74 7.34 -70.74
CA VAL A 61 107.63 6.64 -71.40
C VAL A 61 106.87 5.73 -70.43
N GLN A 62 107.57 5.02 -69.54
CA GLN A 62 106.91 4.24 -68.50
C GLN A 62 106.14 5.13 -67.52
N LEU A 63 106.70 6.28 -67.14
CA LEU A 63 106.04 7.23 -66.25
C LEU A 63 104.76 7.78 -66.87
N GLU A 64 104.76 8.09 -68.17
CA GLU A 64 103.59 8.62 -68.87
C GLU A 64 102.51 7.55 -69.06
N ASN A 65 102.89 6.30 -69.38
CA ASN A 65 101.95 5.16 -69.40
C ASN A 65 101.33 4.90 -68.02
N VAL A 66 102.09 5.09 -66.93
CA VAL A 66 101.56 4.98 -65.58
C VAL A 66 100.57 6.11 -65.28
N LYS A 67 100.84 7.35 -65.71
CA LYS A 67 99.87 8.46 -65.56
C LYS A 67 98.59 8.23 -66.33
N THR A 68 98.68 7.76 -67.59
CA THR A 68 97.48 7.47 -68.38
C THR A 68 96.67 6.34 -67.77
N ASN A 69 97.33 5.29 -67.26
CA ASN A 69 96.65 4.18 -66.58
C ASN A 69 96.07 4.55 -65.20
N LEU A 70 96.56 5.64 -64.57
CA LEU A 70 96.04 6.16 -63.31
C LEU A 70 94.84 7.11 -63.49
N LYS A 71 94.63 7.64 -64.69
CA LYS A 71 93.52 8.55 -65.00
C LYS A 71 92.14 7.90 -64.85
N ASP A 72 91.96 6.70 -65.43
CA ASP A 72 90.67 5.99 -65.36
C ASP A 72 90.29 5.62 -63.90
N PRO A 73 91.20 5.07 -63.06
CA PRO A 73 90.94 4.90 -61.64
C PRO A 73 90.64 6.21 -60.89
N GLU A 74 91.33 7.32 -61.19
CA GLU A 74 91.08 8.62 -60.56
C GLU A 74 89.68 9.17 -60.89
N ASP A 75 89.27 9.10 -62.16
CA ASP A 75 87.94 9.53 -62.58
C ASP A 75 86.85 8.63 -61.96
N MET A 76 87.08 7.32 -61.87
CA MET A 76 86.15 6.39 -61.22
C MET A 76 86.04 6.64 -59.71
N VAL A 77 87.15 7.01 -59.04
CA VAL A 77 87.14 7.42 -57.63
C VAL A 77 86.39 8.75 -57.44
N LEU A 78 86.50 9.68 -58.38
CA LEU A 78 85.76 10.94 -58.35
C LEU A 78 84.25 10.69 -58.47
N ASP A 79 83.84 9.82 -59.39
CA ASP A 79 82.43 9.47 -59.64
C ASP A 79 81.82 8.75 -58.44
N LEU A 80 82.52 7.75 -57.88
CA LEU A 80 82.13 7.07 -56.65
C LEU A 80 82.00 8.03 -55.46
N ARG A 81 82.85 9.06 -55.39
CA ARG A 81 82.76 10.08 -54.33
C ARG A 81 81.56 10.99 -54.53
N LEU A 82 81.16 11.25 -55.77
CA LEU A 82 79.96 12.01 -56.11
C LEU A 82 78.72 11.22 -55.71
N ASP A 83 78.64 9.95 -56.12
CA ASP A 83 77.56 9.03 -55.76
C ASP A 83 77.44 8.86 -54.25
N PHE A 84 78.57 8.73 -53.55
CA PHE A 84 78.57 8.64 -52.09
C PHE A 84 77.98 9.89 -51.44
N LYS A 85 78.29 11.10 -51.94
CA LYS A 85 77.68 12.35 -51.45
C LYS A 85 76.19 12.44 -51.75
N VAL A 86 75.73 11.89 -52.88
CA VAL A 86 74.31 11.82 -53.21
C VAL A 86 73.60 10.88 -52.24
N LEU A 87 74.16 9.69 -51.99
CA LEU A 87 73.65 8.73 -51.03
C LEU A 87 73.63 9.28 -49.59
N GLU A 88 74.64 10.06 -49.17
CA GLU A 88 74.63 10.74 -47.86
C GLU A 88 73.47 11.73 -47.75
N ARG A 89 73.19 12.49 -48.81
CA ARG A 89 72.05 13.43 -48.83
C ARG A 89 70.71 12.71 -48.84
N GLU A 90 70.59 11.62 -49.60
CA GLU A 90 69.38 10.81 -49.64
C GLU A 90 69.10 10.13 -48.29
N ASN A 91 70.12 9.56 -47.64
CA ASN A 91 69.98 9.02 -46.29
C ASN A 91 69.57 10.10 -45.28
N ALA A 92 70.17 11.30 -45.35
CA ALA A 92 69.78 12.40 -44.47
C ALA A 92 68.33 12.87 -44.73
N ALA A 93 67.88 12.88 -45.99
CA ALA A 93 66.50 13.19 -46.33
C ALA A 93 65.53 12.12 -45.81
N GLN A 94 65.89 10.84 -45.96
CA GLN A 94 65.12 9.71 -45.41
C GLN A 94 65.04 9.77 -43.88
N ASP A 95 66.11 10.14 -43.19
CA ASP A 95 66.10 10.32 -41.73
C ASP A 95 65.12 11.41 -41.29
N VAL A 96 65.05 12.52 -42.04
CA VAL A 96 64.10 13.61 -41.78
C VAL A 96 62.66 13.16 -42.05
N GLU A 97 62.42 12.43 -43.14
CA GLU A 97 61.10 11.90 -43.48
C GLU A 97 60.62 10.87 -42.45
N ILE A 98 61.49 9.93 -42.05
CA ILE A 98 61.22 8.95 -40.99
C ILE A 98 60.89 9.66 -39.67
N LYS A 99 61.64 10.71 -39.32
CA LYS A 99 61.36 11.50 -38.11
C LYS A 99 59.99 12.18 -38.20
N THR A 100 59.68 12.79 -39.34
CA THR A 100 58.40 13.47 -39.56
C THR A 100 57.23 12.48 -39.49
N MET A 101 57.32 11.36 -40.19
CA MET A 101 56.33 10.29 -40.14
C MET A 101 56.16 9.74 -38.72
N LYS A 102 57.25 9.62 -37.95
CA LYS A 102 57.18 9.17 -36.56
C LYS A 102 56.45 10.18 -35.67
N ASP A 103 56.70 11.47 -35.85
CA ASP A 103 56.02 12.54 -35.12
C ASP A 103 54.52 12.61 -35.48
N GLU A 104 54.16 12.45 -36.76
CA GLU A 104 52.77 12.37 -37.22
C GLU A 104 52.04 11.16 -36.65
N VAL A 105 52.68 9.98 -36.63
CA VAL A 105 52.11 8.77 -36.03
C VAL A 105 51.86 8.96 -34.53
N GLU A 106 52.78 9.57 -33.79
CA GLU A 106 52.58 9.87 -32.37
C GLU A 106 51.46 10.89 -32.14
N ASN A 107 51.37 11.93 -32.97
CA ASN A 107 50.28 12.90 -32.87
C ASN A 107 48.91 12.26 -33.18
N MET A 108 48.80 11.45 -34.24
CA MET A 108 47.57 10.72 -34.56
C MET A 108 47.17 9.75 -33.45
N LYS A 109 48.13 9.02 -32.86
CA LYS A 109 47.84 8.15 -31.70
C LYS A 109 47.29 8.94 -30.52
N LYS A 110 47.87 10.11 -30.25
CA LYS A 110 47.45 10.97 -29.15
C LYS A 110 46.06 11.56 -29.38
N GLU A 111 45.81 12.14 -30.55
CA GLU A 111 44.50 12.70 -30.91
C GLU A 111 43.40 11.65 -30.92
N ASN A 112 43.68 10.46 -31.46
CA ASN A 112 42.73 9.35 -31.45
C ASN A 112 42.46 8.82 -30.03
N ALA A 113 43.48 8.80 -29.16
CA ALA A 113 43.31 8.42 -27.76
C ALA A 113 42.49 9.47 -26.99
N ASP A 114 42.81 10.75 -27.14
CA ASP A 114 42.16 11.84 -26.39
C ASP A 114 40.68 12.03 -26.81
N ALA A 115 40.37 11.95 -28.10
CA ALA A 115 38.99 12.07 -28.59
C ALA A 115 38.10 10.92 -28.09
N VAL A 116 38.57 9.66 -28.25
CA VAL A 116 37.82 8.48 -27.80
C VAL A 116 37.69 8.46 -26.27
N LEU A 117 38.74 8.84 -25.54
CA LEU A 117 38.70 8.87 -24.08
C LEU A 117 37.73 9.94 -23.56
N SER A 118 37.69 11.12 -24.20
CA SER A 118 36.75 12.19 -23.87
C SER A 118 35.30 11.76 -24.08
N ASP A 119 34.99 11.12 -25.21
CA ASP A 119 33.62 10.65 -25.50
C ASP A 119 33.19 9.54 -24.53
N VAL A 120 34.06 8.56 -24.25
CA VAL A 120 33.79 7.50 -23.27
C VAL A 120 33.59 8.08 -21.86
N GLN A 121 34.36 9.09 -21.46
CA GLN A 121 34.18 9.76 -20.16
C GLN A 121 32.83 10.47 -20.08
N LYS A 122 32.41 11.14 -21.16
CA LYS A 122 31.12 11.81 -21.22
C LYS A 122 29.96 10.81 -21.13
N ASP A 123 30.03 9.70 -21.85
CA ASP A 123 29.03 8.64 -21.79
C ASP A 123 28.98 7.99 -20.41
N LEU A 124 30.14 7.77 -19.77
CA LEU A 124 30.21 7.25 -18.41
C LEU A 124 29.54 8.19 -17.40
N GLU A 125 29.75 9.50 -17.51
CA GLU A 125 29.08 10.44 -16.61
C GLU A 125 27.58 10.56 -16.89
N ASN A 126 27.16 10.52 -18.14
CA ASN A 126 25.73 10.46 -18.48
C ASN A 126 25.07 9.22 -17.87
N LEU A 127 25.70 8.03 -18.00
CA LEU A 127 25.22 6.78 -17.41
C LEU A 127 25.19 6.84 -15.88
N LYS A 128 26.16 7.48 -15.24
CA LYS A 128 26.15 7.68 -13.77
C LYS A 128 24.99 8.58 -13.35
N MET A 129 24.72 9.65 -14.09
CA MET A 129 23.59 10.53 -13.82
C MET A 129 22.25 9.80 -13.99
N GLU A 130 22.09 9.00 -15.06
CA GLU A 130 20.90 8.19 -15.29
C GLU A 130 20.70 7.15 -14.18
N ASN A 131 21.77 6.45 -13.77
CA ASN A 131 21.70 5.52 -12.65
C ASN A 131 21.33 6.21 -11.33
N ALA A 132 21.86 7.42 -11.07
CA ALA A 132 21.49 8.18 -9.88
C ALA A 132 20.02 8.59 -9.90
N ALA A 133 19.49 8.98 -11.06
CA ALA A 133 18.07 9.30 -11.23
C ALA A 133 17.18 8.07 -11.01
N LEU A 134 17.54 6.91 -11.56
CA LEU A 134 16.83 5.65 -11.35
C LEU A 134 16.82 5.22 -9.88
N VAL A 135 17.95 5.37 -9.18
CA VAL A 135 18.03 5.09 -7.73
C VAL A 135 17.10 6.00 -6.93
N ALA A 136 17.02 7.28 -7.29
CA ALA A 136 16.10 8.22 -6.65
C ALA A 136 14.63 7.82 -6.87
N GLU A 137 14.27 7.43 -8.10
CA GLU A 137 12.91 6.97 -8.42
C GLU A 137 12.54 5.67 -7.69
N LEU A 138 13.45 4.69 -7.65
CA LEU A 138 13.26 3.45 -6.88
C LEU A 138 13.09 3.72 -5.39
N THR A 139 13.84 4.69 -4.84
CA THR A 139 13.70 5.07 -3.43
C THR A 139 12.34 5.71 -3.17
N ALA A 140 11.87 6.59 -4.05
CA ALA A 140 10.55 7.21 -3.93
C ALA A 140 9.42 6.17 -4.03
N LEU A 141 9.51 5.24 -4.98
CA LEU A 141 8.55 4.12 -5.11
C LEU A 141 8.53 3.25 -3.85
N LYS A 142 9.69 2.97 -3.25
CA LYS A 142 9.77 2.18 -2.02
C LYS A 142 9.05 2.86 -0.86
N ILE A 143 9.26 4.17 -0.68
CA ILE A 143 8.55 4.96 0.33
C ILE A 143 7.04 4.92 0.08
N GLN A 144 6.59 5.09 -1.16
CA GLN A 144 5.16 4.98 -1.50
C GLN A 144 4.58 3.59 -1.24
N MET A 145 5.35 2.53 -1.49
CA MET A 145 4.92 1.17 -1.17
C MET A 145 4.75 0.97 0.33
N ASP A 146 5.69 1.47 1.14
CA ASP A 146 5.64 1.36 2.60
C ASP A 146 4.44 2.18 3.16
N ASP A 147 4.19 3.38 2.63
CA ASP A 147 2.99 4.17 2.98
C ASP A 147 1.68 3.45 2.60
N ASN A 148 1.66 2.80 1.44
CA ASN A 148 0.50 2.02 0.98
C ASN A 148 0.27 0.77 1.84
N GLU A 149 1.34 0.08 2.26
CA GLU A 149 1.27 -1.05 3.17
C GLU A 149 0.65 -0.62 4.51
N GLN A 150 1.11 0.51 5.06
CA GLN A 150 0.55 1.07 6.29
C GLN A 150 -0.93 1.46 6.13
N ASN A 151 -1.32 2.03 4.98
CA ASN A 151 -2.71 2.37 4.69
C ASN A 151 -3.60 1.12 4.61
N VAL A 152 -3.11 0.03 4.02
CA VAL A 152 -3.84 -1.25 3.96
C VAL A 152 -4.03 -1.83 5.35
N GLU A 153 -3.01 -1.79 6.21
CA GLU A 153 -3.13 -2.23 7.61
C GLU A 153 -4.17 -1.42 8.38
N ASN A 154 -4.14 -0.08 8.24
CA ASN A 154 -5.09 0.81 8.89
C ASN A 154 -6.53 0.53 8.45
N LEU A 155 -6.77 0.38 7.14
CA LEU A 155 -8.08 0.01 6.59
C LEU A 155 -8.54 -1.35 7.08
N THR A 156 -7.61 -2.30 7.24
CA THR A 156 -7.92 -3.64 7.75
C THR A 156 -8.37 -3.58 9.21
N HIS A 157 -7.69 -2.76 10.04
CA HIS A 157 -8.09 -2.54 11.44
C HIS A 157 -9.48 -1.88 11.52
N GLN A 158 -9.71 -0.82 10.74
CA GLN A 158 -11.01 -0.13 10.70
C GLN A 158 -12.15 -1.06 10.27
N ASN A 159 -11.92 -1.91 9.26
CA ASN A 159 -12.91 -2.90 8.82
C ASN A 159 -13.22 -3.94 9.92
N ALA A 160 -12.22 -4.35 10.69
CA ALA A 160 -12.42 -5.28 11.81
C ALA A 160 -13.24 -4.64 12.95
N GLU A 161 -12.97 -3.37 13.28
CA GLU A 161 -13.75 -2.60 14.25
C GLU A 161 -15.21 -2.44 13.81
N GLN A 162 -15.43 -2.03 12.56
CA GLN A 162 -16.78 -1.90 11.98
C GLN A 162 -17.54 -3.23 11.98
N ALA A 163 -16.88 -4.35 11.70
CA ALA A 163 -17.50 -5.66 11.76
C ALA A 163 -17.92 -6.05 13.18
N ALA A 164 -17.13 -5.68 14.20
CA ALA A 164 -17.45 -5.90 15.60
C ALA A 164 -18.65 -5.05 16.05
N GLU A 165 -18.69 -3.77 15.66
CA GLU A 165 -19.82 -2.87 15.92
C GLU A 165 -21.10 -3.36 15.25
N LEU A 166 -21.04 -3.77 13.98
CA LEU A 166 -22.19 -4.30 13.25
C LEU A 166 -22.77 -5.55 13.93
N LYS A 167 -21.91 -6.43 14.44
CA LYS A 167 -22.33 -7.60 15.21
C LYS A 167 -23.01 -7.20 16.52
N ALA A 168 -22.49 -6.20 17.22
CA ALA A 168 -23.11 -5.70 18.46
C ALA A 168 -24.49 -5.09 18.20
N VAL A 169 -24.63 -4.26 17.16
CA VAL A 169 -25.92 -3.67 16.76
C VAL A 169 -26.92 -4.75 16.35
N LYS A 170 -26.49 -5.78 15.62
CA LYS A 170 -27.35 -6.90 15.24
C LYS A 170 -27.93 -7.61 16.47
N ASN A 171 -27.10 -7.90 17.47
CA ASN A 171 -27.56 -8.52 18.72
C ASN A 171 -28.56 -7.61 19.48
N GLN A 172 -28.36 -6.29 19.47
CA GLN A 172 -29.31 -5.34 20.07
C GLN A 172 -30.66 -5.33 19.35
N ILE A 173 -30.66 -5.43 18.01
CA ILE A 173 -31.90 -5.51 17.22
C ILE A 173 -32.67 -6.80 17.54
N GLU A 174 -31.98 -7.94 17.67
CA GLU A 174 -32.60 -9.22 18.04
C GLU A 174 -33.26 -9.15 19.44
N ASP A 175 -32.58 -8.56 20.43
CA ASP A 175 -33.15 -8.33 21.77
C ASP A 175 -34.39 -7.41 21.74
N LEU A 176 -34.35 -6.32 20.96
CA LEU A 176 -35.49 -5.42 20.80
C LEU A 176 -36.68 -6.11 20.13
N GLN A 177 -36.45 -6.98 19.14
CA GLN A 177 -37.50 -7.75 18.48
C GLN A 177 -38.16 -8.74 19.45
N GLN A 178 -37.39 -9.39 20.33
CA GLN A 178 -37.92 -10.25 21.38
C GLN A 178 -38.80 -9.46 22.35
N LYS A 179 -38.30 -8.33 22.86
CA LYS A 179 -39.07 -7.45 23.77
C LYS A 179 -40.38 -6.95 23.15
N ASN A 180 -40.37 -6.61 21.86
CA ASN A 180 -41.60 -6.21 21.15
C ASN A 180 -42.65 -7.33 21.09
N SER A 181 -42.21 -8.59 20.95
CA SER A 181 -43.10 -9.75 20.96
C SER A 181 -43.69 -9.98 22.36
N GLU A 182 -42.88 -9.81 23.42
CA GLU A 182 -43.35 -9.87 24.81
C GLU A 182 -44.38 -8.77 25.13
N ILE A 183 -44.14 -7.53 24.68
CA ILE A 183 -45.08 -6.41 24.81
C ILE A 183 -46.41 -6.72 24.11
N GLY A 184 -46.38 -7.33 22.91
CA GLY A 184 -47.58 -7.76 22.20
C GLY A 184 -48.40 -8.79 22.98
N GLY A 185 -47.72 -9.76 23.61
CA GLY A 185 -48.35 -10.75 24.48
C GLY A 185 -48.97 -10.13 25.73
N LEU A 186 -48.25 -9.21 26.38
CA LEU A 186 -48.75 -8.48 27.55
C LEU A 186 -49.97 -7.61 27.21
N LYS A 187 -49.96 -6.93 26.06
CA LYS A 187 -51.10 -6.12 25.59
C LYS A 187 -52.35 -6.96 25.41
N THR A 188 -52.23 -8.15 24.81
CA THR A 188 -53.35 -9.08 24.64
C THR A 188 -53.91 -9.54 25.99
N ARG A 189 -53.04 -9.87 26.95
CA ARG A 189 -53.45 -10.25 28.31
C ARG A 189 -54.14 -9.10 29.03
N LEU A 190 -53.64 -7.88 28.89
CA LEU A 190 -54.22 -6.68 29.49
C LEU A 190 -55.66 -6.47 29.01
N THR A 191 -55.90 -6.47 27.70
CA THR A 191 -57.25 -6.34 27.12
C THR A 191 -58.19 -7.46 27.59
N SER A 192 -57.69 -8.69 27.74
CA SER A 192 -58.48 -9.79 28.30
C SER A 192 -58.87 -9.55 29.77
N VAL A 193 -57.94 -9.03 30.58
CA VAL A 193 -58.20 -8.68 31.98
C VAL A 193 -59.19 -7.52 32.08
N GLU A 194 -58.99 -6.45 31.32
CA GLU A 194 -59.90 -5.29 31.26
C GLU A 194 -61.34 -5.73 30.95
N THR A 195 -61.52 -6.56 29.92
CA THR A 195 -62.83 -7.11 29.53
C THR A 195 -63.47 -7.93 30.66
N LYS A 196 -62.67 -8.74 31.39
CA LYS A 196 -63.17 -9.53 32.51
C LYS A 196 -63.59 -8.65 33.69
N VAL A 197 -62.81 -7.62 34.00
CA VAL A 197 -63.12 -6.66 35.07
C VAL A 197 -64.41 -5.92 34.75
N GLU A 198 -64.58 -5.45 33.51
CA GLU A 198 -65.82 -4.80 33.07
C GLU A 198 -67.04 -5.72 33.24
N LYS A 199 -66.93 -6.98 32.80
CA LYS A 199 -68.01 -7.96 32.97
C LYS A 199 -68.37 -8.21 34.43
N LEU A 200 -67.38 -8.32 35.31
CA LEU A 200 -67.60 -8.51 36.75
C LEU A 200 -68.28 -7.29 37.39
N ASN A 201 -67.86 -6.07 37.01
CA ASN A 201 -68.48 -4.84 37.49
C ASN A 201 -69.95 -4.76 37.08
N ASN A 202 -70.27 -5.10 35.82
CA ASN A 202 -71.64 -5.12 35.32
C ASN A 202 -72.53 -6.15 36.05
N MET A 203 -71.98 -7.32 36.39
CA MET A 203 -72.69 -8.33 37.20
C MET A 203 -72.98 -7.84 38.63
N ASN A 204 -72.07 -7.07 39.22
CA ASN A 204 -72.23 -6.58 40.60
C ASN A 204 -73.19 -5.38 40.71
N ALA A 205 -73.35 -4.60 39.64
CA ALA A 205 -74.21 -3.42 39.62
C ALA A 205 -75.72 -3.72 39.54
N GLY A 206 -76.12 -4.85 38.92
CA GLY A 206 -77.53 -5.17 38.64
C GLY A 206 -78.26 -6.07 39.65
N GLY A 207 -77.58 -6.60 40.67
CA GLY A 207 -78.12 -7.69 41.51
C GLY A 207 -78.78 -7.29 42.84
N LYS A 208 -78.71 -6.02 43.25
CA LYS A 208 -79.19 -5.59 44.56
C LYS A 208 -80.62 -5.06 44.46
N VAL A 209 -81.57 -5.78 45.05
CA VAL A 209 -82.99 -5.42 45.08
C VAL A 209 -83.54 -5.61 46.47
N ALA A 210 -84.18 -4.59 47.03
CA ALA A 210 -84.88 -4.67 48.30
C ALA A 210 -85.95 -3.58 48.38
N PHE A 211 -87.16 -3.92 48.84
CA PHE A 211 -88.19 -2.93 49.09
C PHE A 211 -88.89 -3.16 50.43
N SER A 212 -89.41 -2.07 51.00
CA SER A 212 -90.30 -2.09 52.15
C SER A 212 -91.26 -0.90 52.00
N ALA A 213 -92.55 -1.14 52.20
CA ALA A 213 -93.58 -0.14 52.05
C ALA A 213 -94.70 -0.34 53.08
N ALA A 214 -95.36 0.75 53.45
CA ALA A 214 -96.50 0.79 54.35
C ALA A 214 -97.75 1.32 53.64
N LEU A 215 -98.94 0.94 54.14
CA LEU A 215 -100.21 1.31 53.53
C LEU A 215 -100.53 2.78 53.82
N THR A 216 -100.38 3.19 55.08
CA THR A 216 -100.48 4.58 55.55
C THR A 216 -99.51 4.79 56.72
N PHE A 217 -99.15 6.04 57.02
CA PHE A 217 -98.45 6.42 58.26
C PHE A 217 -99.39 7.05 59.31
N ASN A 218 -100.65 7.31 58.92
CA ASN A 218 -101.67 7.95 59.76
C ASN A 218 -102.71 6.91 60.22
N THR A 219 -103.72 7.35 60.99
CA THR A 219 -104.90 6.55 61.38
C THR A 219 -105.89 6.32 60.23
N GLU A 220 -105.42 6.33 58.98
CA GLU A 220 -106.26 6.17 57.80
C GLU A 220 -106.49 4.69 57.51
N TYR A 221 -107.75 4.30 57.31
CA TYR A 221 -108.11 2.92 56.98
C TYR A 221 -108.41 2.81 55.50
N VAL A 222 -107.95 1.73 54.87
CA VAL A 222 -108.43 1.36 53.54
C VAL A 222 -109.69 0.53 53.72
N GLN A 223 -110.81 1.03 53.20
CA GLN A 223 -112.05 0.28 53.21
C GLN A 223 -111.98 -0.83 52.15
N ALA A 224 -111.91 -2.08 52.61
CA ALA A 224 -112.08 -3.23 51.73
C ALA A 224 -113.55 -3.38 51.34
N GLY A 225 -113.81 -3.52 50.04
CA GLY A 225 -115.14 -3.83 49.50
C GLY A 225 -115.44 -5.34 49.49
N PRO A 226 -116.63 -5.75 49.00
CA PRO A 226 -117.00 -7.17 48.92
C PRO A 226 -116.24 -7.95 47.84
N SER A 227 -115.46 -7.27 46.99
CA SER A 227 -114.64 -7.86 45.93
C SER A 227 -113.15 -7.78 46.26
N GLU A 228 -112.36 -8.71 45.72
CA GLU A 228 -110.89 -8.65 45.81
C GLU A 228 -110.38 -7.28 45.32
N MET A 229 -109.56 -6.64 46.14
CA MET A 229 -108.95 -5.34 45.86
C MET A 229 -107.44 -5.45 45.98
N ASN A 230 -106.72 -4.86 45.03
CA ASN A 230 -105.27 -4.77 45.09
C ASN A 230 -104.84 -3.74 46.16
N LEU A 231 -104.05 -4.18 47.14
CA LEU A 231 -103.53 -3.32 48.19
C LEU A 231 -102.26 -2.58 47.72
N VAL A 232 -102.37 -1.27 47.54
CA VAL A 232 -101.26 -0.41 47.10
C VAL A 232 -100.62 0.28 48.30
N PHE A 233 -99.44 -0.18 48.72
CA PHE A 233 -98.67 0.39 49.81
C PHE A 233 -97.89 1.61 49.30
N ARG A 234 -98.51 2.78 49.37
CA ARG A 234 -97.97 4.00 48.74
C ARG A 234 -96.74 4.56 49.46
N ASN A 235 -96.58 4.25 50.73
CA ASN A 235 -95.53 4.82 51.55
C ASN A 235 -94.27 3.98 51.50
N ILE A 236 -93.33 4.38 50.63
CA ILE A 236 -92.07 3.68 50.44
C ILE A 236 -91.09 4.01 51.58
N ILE A 237 -90.60 2.97 52.25
CA ILE A 237 -89.51 3.07 53.25
C ILE A 237 -88.17 2.83 52.57
N THR A 238 -88.07 1.77 51.76
CA THR A 238 -86.89 1.40 50.97
C THR A 238 -87.34 0.89 49.60
N ASN A 239 -86.61 1.21 48.53
CA ASN A 239 -86.87 0.67 47.19
C ASN A 239 -85.56 0.57 46.36
N VAL A 240 -84.58 -0.15 46.89
CA VAL A 240 -83.31 -0.42 46.19
C VAL A 240 -83.61 -1.23 44.93
N GLY A 241 -83.14 -0.74 43.79
CA GLY A 241 -83.43 -1.32 42.48
C GLY A 241 -84.76 -0.85 41.86
N ASN A 242 -85.54 0.01 42.55
CA ASN A 242 -86.81 0.57 42.08
C ASN A 242 -87.80 -0.49 41.54
N ALA A 243 -87.77 -1.69 42.12
CA ALA A 243 -88.53 -2.84 41.67
C ALA A 243 -90.00 -2.83 42.14
N TYR A 244 -90.32 -2.06 43.19
CA TYR A 244 -91.70 -1.87 43.66
C TYR A 244 -92.29 -0.54 43.16
N SER A 245 -93.53 -0.57 42.68
CA SER A 245 -94.27 0.62 42.22
C SER A 245 -95.33 1.04 43.24
N SER A 246 -95.16 2.21 43.87
CA SER A 246 -96.16 2.81 44.77
C SER A 246 -97.44 3.27 44.05
N ASN A 247 -97.41 3.32 42.71
CA ASN A 247 -98.58 3.66 41.90
C ASN A 247 -99.50 2.45 41.71
N THR A 248 -98.92 1.25 41.52
CA THR A 248 -99.65 0.03 41.18
C THR A 248 -99.68 -1.01 42.28
N GLY A 249 -98.80 -0.91 43.29
CA GLY A 249 -98.66 -1.90 44.36
C GLY A 249 -97.89 -3.16 43.96
N PHE A 250 -97.34 -3.21 42.75
CA PHE A 250 -96.65 -4.39 42.23
C PHE A 250 -95.14 -4.31 42.41
N PHE A 251 -94.56 -5.47 42.72
CA PHE A 251 -93.13 -5.72 42.61
C PHE A 251 -92.84 -6.44 41.29
N THR A 252 -91.88 -5.95 40.52
CA THR A 252 -91.41 -6.58 39.28
C THR A 252 -89.96 -6.99 39.47
N ALA A 253 -89.66 -8.29 39.32
CA ALA A 253 -88.30 -8.80 39.44
C ALA A 253 -87.41 -8.22 38.31
N PRO A 254 -86.32 -7.48 38.61
CA PRO A 254 -85.47 -6.90 37.57
C PRO A 254 -84.47 -7.92 36.98
N VAL A 255 -84.19 -9.00 37.70
CA VAL A 255 -83.35 -10.12 37.27
C VAL A 255 -83.91 -11.45 37.78
N LYS A 256 -83.63 -12.54 37.08
CA LYS A 256 -83.95 -13.88 37.59
C LYS A 256 -83.26 -14.13 38.92
N GLY A 257 -84.04 -14.51 39.94
CA GLY A 257 -83.51 -14.64 41.29
C GLY A 257 -84.50 -15.22 42.28
N VAL A 258 -84.01 -15.44 43.50
CA VAL A 258 -84.82 -15.85 44.65
C VAL A 258 -85.18 -14.61 45.45
N TYR A 259 -86.48 -14.38 45.64
CA TYR A 259 -87.03 -13.22 46.31
C TYR A 259 -87.83 -13.66 47.53
N PHE A 260 -87.67 -12.94 48.63
CA PHE A 260 -88.42 -13.16 49.85
C PHE A 260 -89.42 -12.03 50.05
N PHE A 261 -90.70 -12.37 50.17
CA PHE A 261 -91.77 -11.44 50.48
C PHE A 261 -92.26 -11.70 51.89
N ARG A 262 -92.46 -10.64 52.66
CA ARG A 262 -93.12 -10.68 53.96
C ARG A 262 -94.08 -9.51 54.06
N PHE A 263 -95.27 -9.77 54.57
CA PHE A 263 -96.27 -8.75 54.81
C PHE A 263 -96.95 -8.96 56.16
N THR A 264 -97.49 -7.87 56.68
CA THR A 264 -98.32 -7.86 57.87
C THR A 264 -99.48 -6.91 57.59
N VAL A 265 -100.69 -7.40 57.77
CA VAL A 265 -101.93 -6.63 57.66
C VAL A 265 -102.60 -6.66 59.01
N ALA A 266 -103.08 -5.52 59.47
CA ALA A 266 -103.80 -5.38 60.72
C ALA A 266 -105.18 -4.79 60.43
N ASP A 267 -106.20 -5.29 61.12
CA ASP A 267 -107.55 -4.72 61.09
C ASP A 267 -108.18 -4.76 62.48
N ILE A 268 -109.09 -3.83 62.76
CA ILE A 268 -109.96 -3.86 63.94
C ILE A 268 -111.26 -4.51 63.50
N LEU A 269 -111.45 -5.77 63.87
CA LEU A 269 -112.57 -6.57 63.41
C LEU A 269 -113.75 -6.44 64.38
N SER A 270 -114.92 -6.08 63.86
CA SER A 270 -116.19 -6.05 64.61
C SER A 270 -117.19 -6.93 63.87
N SER A 271 -117.15 -8.24 64.14
CA SER A 271 -118.03 -9.23 63.48
C SER A 271 -117.85 -9.30 61.97
N ARG A 272 -116.60 -9.25 61.49
CA ARG A 272 -116.24 -9.33 60.07
C ARG A 272 -115.02 -10.22 59.83
N THR A 273 -114.92 -10.76 58.62
CA THR A 273 -113.76 -11.57 58.20
C THR A 273 -112.78 -10.69 57.42
N MET A 274 -111.49 -10.81 57.73
CA MET A 274 -110.40 -10.25 56.93
C MET A 274 -109.75 -11.36 56.11
N TYR A 275 -109.47 -11.08 54.84
CA TYR A 275 -108.69 -11.95 53.97
C TYR A 275 -107.52 -11.19 53.34
N THR A 276 -106.38 -11.84 53.21
CA THR A 276 -105.24 -11.32 52.44
C THR A 276 -104.72 -12.39 51.51
N ALA A 277 -104.37 -12.02 50.29
CA ALA A 277 -103.85 -12.94 49.31
C ALA A 277 -102.60 -12.36 48.64
N LEU A 278 -101.63 -13.23 48.39
CA LEU A 278 -100.46 -12.90 47.60
C LEU A 278 -100.59 -13.54 46.22
N TYR A 279 -100.28 -12.76 45.19
CA TYR A 279 -100.37 -13.16 43.79
C TYR A 279 -99.00 -13.12 43.12
N ARG A 280 -98.76 -14.07 42.22
CA ARG A 280 -97.68 -14.06 41.24
C ARG A 280 -98.30 -14.13 39.85
N ASN A 281 -98.11 -13.10 39.03
CA ASN A 281 -98.63 -13.04 37.65
C ASN A 281 -100.11 -13.49 37.56
N GLN A 282 -100.97 -12.89 38.39
CA GLN A 282 -102.41 -13.18 38.49
C GLN A 282 -102.78 -14.55 39.09
N GLN A 283 -101.81 -15.42 39.40
CA GLN A 283 -102.05 -16.66 40.13
C GLN A 283 -101.94 -16.42 41.64
N ARG A 284 -102.99 -16.73 42.41
CA ARG A 284 -102.95 -16.69 43.87
C ARG A 284 -102.05 -17.79 44.40
N ILE A 285 -101.03 -17.42 45.18
CA ILE A 285 -100.04 -18.35 45.75
C ILE A 285 -100.17 -18.48 47.27
N MET A 286 -100.86 -17.55 47.92
CA MET A 286 -101.17 -17.60 49.36
C MET A 286 -102.52 -16.93 49.59
N LEU A 287 -103.29 -17.47 50.53
CA LEU A 287 -104.51 -16.87 51.06
C LEU A 287 -104.50 -17.07 52.58
N LEU A 288 -104.60 -15.98 53.33
CA LEU A 288 -104.77 -15.98 54.79
C LEU A 288 -106.12 -15.35 55.12
N GLY A 289 -106.78 -15.83 56.17
CA GLY A 289 -108.05 -15.30 56.59
C GLY A 289 -108.23 -15.40 58.10
N GLU A 290 -108.93 -14.43 58.67
CA GLU A 290 -109.21 -14.34 60.10
C GLU A 290 -110.60 -13.77 60.32
N TYR A 291 -111.32 -14.31 61.30
CA TYR A 291 -112.63 -13.84 61.74
C TYR A 291 -112.57 -13.56 63.22
N ASP A 292 -113.04 -12.38 63.61
CA ASP A 292 -112.98 -11.95 65.00
C ASP A 292 -114.23 -11.14 65.40
N MET A 293 -114.56 -11.25 66.68
CA MET A 293 -115.79 -10.76 67.32
C MET A 293 -115.49 -9.86 68.53
N ASP A 294 -114.25 -9.81 69.00
CA ASP A 294 -113.89 -9.19 70.28
C ASP A 294 -113.53 -7.70 70.20
N HIS A 295 -113.58 -7.11 69.00
CA HIS A 295 -113.21 -5.70 68.72
C HIS A 295 -111.74 -5.37 69.00
N HIS A 296 -110.87 -6.37 69.06
CA HIS A 296 -109.43 -6.18 69.14
C HIS A 296 -108.78 -6.10 67.76
N VAL A 297 -107.50 -5.71 67.76
CA VAL A 297 -106.69 -5.67 66.54
C VAL A 297 -106.26 -7.09 66.23
N SER A 298 -106.63 -7.58 65.06
CA SER A 298 -106.22 -8.89 64.54
C SER A 298 -105.16 -8.68 63.45
N TYR A 299 -104.23 -9.64 63.32
CA TYR A 299 -103.07 -9.52 62.44
C TYR A 299 -102.93 -10.73 61.52
N LEU A 300 -102.87 -10.48 60.21
CA LEU A 300 -102.48 -11.48 59.23
C LEU A 300 -101.02 -11.27 58.83
N VAL A 301 -100.19 -12.26 59.13
CA VAL A 301 -98.76 -12.27 58.82
C VAL A 301 -98.48 -13.37 57.80
N GLY A 302 -97.94 -12.98 56.65
CA GLY A 302 -97.55 -13.91 55.59
C GLY A 302 -96.11 -13.71 55.17
N GLY A 303 -95.50 -14.79 54.67
CA GLY A 303 -94.17 -14.73 54.09
C GLY A 303 -93.91 -15.90 53.14
N VAL A 304 -93.24 -15.64 52.02
CA VAL A 304 -92.92 -16.65 51.03
C VAL A 304 -91.61 -16.33 50.32
N THR A 305 -90.86 -17.37 49.98
CA THR A 305 -89.68 -17.30 49.11
C THR A 305 -90.04 -17.83 47.73
N LEU A 306 -89.81 -17.04 46.69
CA LEU A 306 -90.19 -17.35 45.31
C LEU A 306 -89.01 -17.16 44.38
N GLN A 307 -88.84 -18.08 43.43
CA GLN A 307 -87.99 -17.81 42.26
C GLN A 307 -88.82 -17.04 41.23
N LEU A 308 -88.39 -15.80 40.93
CA LEU A 308 -89.01 -14.93 39.93
C LEU A 308 -88.07 -14.71 38.75
N GLU A 309 -88.66 -14.38 37.61
CA GLU A 309 -88.01 -14.12 36.32
C GLU A 309 -88.63 -12.87 35.69
#